data_AF-K6E2J2-F1
#
_entry.id   AF-K6E2J2-F1
#
_cell.length_a   1.000
_cell.length_b   1.000
_cell.length_c   1.000
_cell.angle_alpha   90.00
_cell.angle_beta   90.00
_cell.angle_gamma   90.00
#
_symmetry.space_group_name_H-M   'P 1'
#
loop_
_entity.id
_entity.type
_entity.pdbx_description
1 polymer ?
#
loop_
_entity_poly.entity_id
_entity_poly.type
_entity_poly.pdbx_seq_one_letter_code
_entity_poly.pdbx_strand_id
1 'polypeptide(L)'
;MERQLREENPFRYASYFYDEETKLYYLSMRWYEPLIGRYLSRDIVPSTNLYLYSENNHINRYLRLVPVTFNLVSDKIKKSYQSELIAKNRKKFL
;
A
#
# COMPACT_ATOMS: atom_id res chain seq x y z
N MET A 1 7.13 28.25 12.40
CA MET A 1 6.73 27.28 13.44
C MET A 1 6.56 25.86 12.88
N GLU A 2 6.16 25.65 11.62
CA GLU A 2 5.95 24.30 11.05
C GLU A 2 7.21 23.44 10.82
N ARG A 3 8.40 24.05 10.67
CA ARG A 3 9.64 23.28 10.45
C ARG A 3 10.03 22.39 11.65
N GLN A 4 9.74 22.85 12.87
CA GLN A 4 10.14 22.17 14.11
C GLN A 4 9.45 20.81 14.26
N LEU A 5 8.14 20.71 13.99
CA LEU A 5 7.39 19.45 14.05
C LEU A 5 7.90 18.40 13.06
N ARG A 6 8.39 18.85 11.90
CA ARG A 6 8.89 17.97 10.84
C ARG A 6 10.26 17.40 11.19
N GLU A 7 11.13 18.23 11.77
CA GLU A 7 12.47 17.82 12.24
C GLU A 7 12.39 16.94 13.50
N GLU A 8 11.40 17.17 14.36
CA GLU A 8 11.17 16.37 15.58
C GLU A 8 10.58 14.98 15.29
N ASN A 9 9.80 14.84 14.21
CA ASN A 9 9.15 13.57 13.88
C ASN A 9 9.86 12.83 12.72
N PRO A 10 10.69 11.82 13.02
CA PRO A 10 11.34 10.99 12.00
C PRO A 10 10.38 10.00 11.32
N PHE A 11 9.21 9.72 11.90
CA PHE A 11 8.23 8.79 11.33
C PHE A 11 7.15 9.56 10.54
N ARG A 12 7.05 9.29 9.24
CA ARG A 12 6.18 10.07 8.34
C ARG A 12 5.21 9.20 7.56
N TYR A 13 5.40 9.10 6.24
CA TYR A 13 4.55 8.33 5.35
C TYR A 13 4.39 6.89 5.85
N ALA A 14 3.14 6.47 6.08
CA ALA A 14 2.78 5.14 6.57
C ALA A 14 3.57 4.69 7.81
N SER A 15 3.94 5.64 8.68
CA SER A 15 4.76 5.43 9.87
C SER A 15 6.17 4.88 9.58
N TYR A 16 6.67 5.04 8.36
CA TYR A 16 8.05 4.72 8.03
C TYR A 16 9.01 5.81 8.48
N PHE A 17 10.19 5.37 8.89
CA PHE A 17 11.30 6.25 9.20
C PHE A 17 11.77 6.95 7.93
N TYR A 18 11.85 8.28 7.99
CA TYR A 18 12.35 9.12 6.92
C TYR A 18 13.73 9.66 7.30
N ASP A 19 14.70 9.38 6.45
CA ASP A 19 16.03 9.97 6.57
C ASP A 19 16.07 11.33 5.87
N GLU A 20 16.38 12.39 6.62
CA GLU A 20 16.46 13.75 6.10
C GLU A 20 17.74 14.01 5.31
N GLU A 21 18.82 13.24 5.50
CA GLU A 21 20.05 13.43 4.74
C GLU A 21 19.88 12.87 3.32
N THR A 22 19.44 11.61 3.22
CA THR A 22 19.29 10.92 1.93
C THR A 22 17.94 11.14 1.26
N LYS A 23 16.95 11.67 1.99
CA LYS A 23 15.54 11.82 1.54
C LYS A 23 14.85 10.48 1.23
N LEU A 24 15.33 9.38 1.82
CA LEU A 24 14.81 8.03 1.63
C LEU A 24 13.93 7.60 2.79
N TYR A 25 13.03 6.65 2.51
CA TYR A 25 12.26 5.97 3.55
C TYR A 25 12.84 4.58 3.83
N TYR A 26 12.95 4.24 5.10
CA TYR A 26 13.31 2.88 5.52
C TYR A 26 12.04 2.03 5.66
N LEU A 27 11.81 1.14 4.68
CA LEU A 27 10.65 0.27 4.60
C LEU A 27 11.06 -1.17 4.89
N SER A 28 10.77 -1.62 6.11
CA SER A 28 11.12 -2.95 6.64
C SER A 28 12.62 -3.28 6.57
N MET A 29 13.12 -3.66 5.39
CA MET A 29 14.48 -4.13 5.15
C MET A 29 15.14 -3.44 3.94
N ARG A 30 14.47 -2.46 3.32
CA ARG A 30 14.95 -1.82 2.10
C ARG A 30 14.69 -0.32 2.12
N TRP A 31 15.58 0.40 1.45
CA TRP A 31 15.41 1.82 1.19
C TRP A 31 14.44 2.03 0.03
N TYR A 32 13.48 2.93 0.23
CA TYR A 32 12.47 3.33 -0.74
C TYR A 32 12.68 4.80 -1.11
N GLU A 33 12.70 5.06 -2.41
CA GLU A 33 12.81 6.40 -2.95
C GLU A 33 11.43 6.94 -3.32
N PRO A 34 10.94 7.99 -2.63
CA PRO A 34 9.60 8.51 -2.86
C PRO A 34 9.46 9.26 -4.19
N LEU A 35 10.54 9.81 -4.74
CA LEU A 35 10.53 10.53 -6.02
C LEU A 35 10.30 9.60 -7.21
N ILE A 36 10.95 8.43 -7.19
CA ILE A 36 10.82 7.41 -8.25
C ILE A 36 9.65 6.46 -7.97
N GLY A 37 9.29 6.29 -6.70
CA GLY A 37 8.21 5.40 -6.26
C GLY A 37 8.59 3.92 -6.22
N ARG A 38 9.88 3.61 -5.97
CA ARG A 38 10.42 2.23 -6.03
C ARG A 38 11.47 1.97 -4.94
N TYR A 39 11.77 0.69 -4.71
CA TYR A 39 12.89 0.30 -3.87
C TYR A 39 14.22 0.50 -4.60
N LEU A 40 15.27 0.84 -3.85
CA LEU A 40 16.65 0.94 -4.38
C LEU A 40 17.31 -0.43 -4.52
N SER A 41 16.96 -1.37 -3.64
CA SER A 41 17.51 -2.72 -3.63
C SER A 41 16.52 -3.76 -4.13
N ARG A 42 17.08 -4.83 -4.72
CA ARG A 42 16.34 -5.98 -5.23
C ARG A 42 15.66 -6.74 -4.10
N ASP A 43 14.41 -7.14 -4.28
CA ASP A 43 13.71 -8.07 -3.37
C ASP A 43 14.35 -9.46 -3.38
N ILE A 44 14.31 -10.13 -2.24
CA ILE A 44 14.70 -11.54 -2.10
C ILE A 44 13.58 -12.45 -2.62
N VAL A 45 12.33 -11.99 -2.53
CA VAL A 45 11.16 -12.74 -3.01
C VAL A 45 11.06 -12.63 -4.54
N PRO A 46 11.07 -13.75 -5.28
CA PRO A 46 10.97 -13.72 -6.74
C PRO A 46 9.64 -13.13 -7.19
N SER A 47 9.70 -12.19 -8.13
CA SER A 47 8.54 -11.55 -8.75
C SER A 47 8.91 -11.04 -10.15
N THR A 48 7.91 -10.60 -10.91
CA THR A 48 8.14 -10.00 -12.24
C THR A 48 8.95 -8.70 -12.16
N ASN A 49 8.85 -7.96 -11.04
CA ASN A 49 9.62 -6.73 -10.82
C ASN A 49 10.05 -6.65 -9.35
N LEU A 50 11.35 -6.88 -9.12
CA LEU A 50 11.95 -6.99 -7.79
C LEU A 50 12.17 -5.63 -7.10
N TYR A 51 11.88 -4.52 -7.76
CA TYR A 51 11.99 -3.16 -7.21
C TYR A 51 10.62 -2.50 -6.97
N LEU A 52 9.54 -3.25 -7.20
CA LEU A 52 8.17 -2.75 -7.18
C LEU A 52 7.70 -2.47 -5.75
N TYR A 53 7.23 -1.24 -5.50
CA TYR A 53 6.54 -0.91 -4.27
C TYR A 53 5.03 -1.05 -4.45
N SER A 54 4.40 -1.82 -3.57
CA SER A 54 2.95 -1.96 -3.43
C SER A 54 2.16 -2.19 -4.74
N GLU A 55 2.75 -2.92 -5.68
CA GLU A 55 2.18 -3.17 -7.01
C GLU A 55 1.70 -1.91 -7.74
N ASN A 56 2.43 -0.79 -7.58
CA ASN A 56 2.06 0.54 -8.09
C ASN A 56 0.71 1.10 -7.58
N ASN A 57 0.13 0.51 -6.52
CA ASN A 57 -1.12 0.98 -5.92
C ASN A 57 -0.93 1.26 -4.43
N HIS A 58 -0.13 2.28 -4.12
CA HIS A 58 0.27 2.65 -2.75
C HIS A 58 -0.87 3.22 -1.88
N ILE A 59 -2.03 3.52 -2.48
CA ILE A 59 -3.23 3.97 -1.75
C ILE A 59 -4.02 2.77 -1.22
N ASN A 60 -4.24 1.76 -2.08
CA ASN A 60 -5.10 0.62 -1.74
C ASN A 60 -4.33 -0.60 -1.25
N ARG A 61 -3.05 -0.71 -1.59
CA ARG A 61 -2.16 -1.71 -1.05
C ARG A 61 -1.28 -1.00 -0.03
N TYR A 62 -1.57 -1.24 1.25
CA TYR A 62 -0.56 -1.08 2.28
C TYR A 62 0.42 -2.25 2.15
N LEU A 63 1.67 -2.01 2.57
CA LEU A 63 2.77 -2.97 2.51
C LEU A 63 2.30 -4.42 2.71
N ARG A 64 2.77 -5.33 1.84
CA ARG A 64 2.46 -6.77 1.82
C ARG A 64 3.01 -7.50 3.06
N LEU A 65 2.63 -7.06 4.26
CA LEU A 65 2.87 -7.76 5.52
C LEU A 65 1.62 -8.46 6.04
N VAL A 66 0.51 -8.42 5.29
CA VAL A 66 -0.64 -9.28 5.54
C VAL A 66 -0.57 -10.40 4.51
N PRO A 67 -0.49 -11.69 4.93
CA PRO A 67 -0.55 -12.80 4.00
C PRO A 67 -1.84 -12.69 3.17
N VAL A 68 -1.82 -13.37 2.02
CA VAL A 68 -2.81 -13.42 0.92
C VAL A 68 -4.30 -13.54 1.34
N THR A 69 -4.60 -13.69 2.63
CA THR A 69 -5.92 -13.84 3.23
C THR A 69 -6.80 -12.58 3.16
N PHE A 70 -6.28 -11.36 3.31
CA PHE A 70 -7.14 -10.16 3.35
C PHE A 70 -7.73 -9.81 1.97
N ASN A 71 -6.97 -10.01 0.89
CA ASN A 71 -7.45 -9.75 -0.48
C ASN A 71 -8.53 -10.75 -0.91
N LEU A 72 -8.36 -12.03 -0.58
CA LEU A 72 -9.36 -13.06 -0.89
C LEU A 72 -10.69 -12.81 -0.17
N VAL A 73 -10.65 -12.37 1.08
CA VAL A 73 -11.85 -12.02 1.85
C VAL A 73 -12.52 -10.78 1.26
N SER A 74 -11.75 -9.73 0.92
CA SER A 74 -12.28 -8.52 0.29
C SER A 74 -12.98 -8.79 -1.05
N ASP A 75 -12.39 -9.62 -1.91
CA ASP A 75 -12.95 -9.91 -3.23
C ASP A 75 -14.22 -10.76 -3.16
N LYS A 76 -14.30 -11.70 -2.20
CA LYS A 76 -15.50 -12.49 -1.94
C LYS A 76 -16.64 -11.62 -1.43
N ILE A 77 -16.33 -10.70 -0.51
CA ILE A 77 -17.27 -9.72 0.03
C ILE A 77 -17.75 -8.78 -1.09
N LYS A 78 -16.85 -8.17 -1.87
CA LYS A 78 -17.23 -7.28 -2.99
C LYS A 78 -18.15 -7.97 -3.99
N LYS A 79 -17.90 -9.24 -4.33
CA LYS A 79 -18.76 -10.02 -5.23
C LYS A 79 -20.15 -10.29 -4.64
N SER A 80 -20.27 -10.59 -3.35
CA SER A 80 -21.58 -10.82 -2.73
C SER A 80 -22.45 -9.55 -2.75
N TYR A 81 -21.89 -8.41 -2.35
CA TYR A 81 -22.60 -7.13 -2.35
C TYR A 81 -23.11 -6.73 -3.73
N GLN A 82 -22.32 -6.97 -4.79
CA GLN A 82 -22.75 -6.69 -6.17
C GLN A 82 -23.93 -7.58 -6.60
N SER A 83 -23.89 -8.88 -6.27
CA SER A 83 -25.00 -9.79 -6.59
C SER A 83 -26.29 -9.43 -5.85
N GLU A 84 -26.20 -9.01 -4.59
CA GLU A 84 -27.35 -8.57 -3.79
C GLU A 84 -27.96 -7.27 -4.33
N LEU A 85 -27.13 -6.31 -4.74
CA LEU A 85 -27.59 -5.05 -5.34
C LEU A 85 -28.36 -5.28 -6.66
N ILE A 86 -27.84 -6.18 -7.51
CA ILE A 86 -28.49 -6.57 -8.77
C ILE A 86 -29.83 -7.28 -8.50
N ALA A 87 -29.87 -8.20 -7.53
CA ALA A 87 -31.09 -8.91 -7.15
C ALA A 87 -32.17 -7.95 -6.60
N LYS A 88 -31.76 -6.97 -5.80
CA LYS A 88 -32.65 -5.95 -5.23
C LYS A 88 -33.19 -4.99 -6.29
N ASN A 89 -32.37 -4.62 -7.26
CA ASN A 89 -32.82 -3.78 -8.39
C ASN A 89 -33.77 -4.54 -9.32
N ARG A 90 -33.57 -5.84 -9.57
CA ARG A 90 -34.49 -6.64 -10.41
C ARG A 90 -35.88 -6.82 -9.78
N LYS A 91 -35.98 -6.94 -8.45
CA LYS A 91 -37.27 -7.02 -7.72
C LYS A 91 -38.05 -5.70 -7.66
N LYS A 92 -37.45 -4.58 -8.10
CA LYS A 92 -38.10 -3.26 -8.10
C LYS A 92 -38.81 -2.93 -9.42
N PHE A 93 -38.67 -3.78 -10.44
CA PHE A 93 -39.26 -3.63 -11.77
C PHE A 93 -40.26 -4.76 -12.13
N LEU A 94 -40.68 -5.54 -11.14
CA LEU A 94 -41.80 -6.51 -11.17
C LEU A 94 -42.78 -6.11 -10.07
#